data_AF-A0A1E4HJJ0-F1
#
_entry.id   AF-A0A1E4HJJ0-F1
#
_cell.length_a   1.000
_cell.length_b   1.000
_cell.length_c   1.000
_cell.angle_alpha   90.00
_cell.angle_beta   90.00
_cell.angle_gamma   90.00
#
_symmetry.space_group_name_H-M   'P 1'
#
loop_
_entity.id
_entity.type
_entity.pdbx_description
1 polymer ?
#
loop_
_entity_poly.entity_id
_entity_poly.type
_entity_poly.pdbx_seq_one_letter_code
_entity_poly.pdbx_strand_id
1 'polypeptide(L)'
;MTTMSLAMAAVVAVLYSVGFYLLLQRSLMRVLLGVVVLGHGANLLLQLAGGPPARPPILDGNGTEGMADPLPQALALTAVVITFAMTTYLLALGYRSWVLVGHDEVQDDLEDRRIARRRTVRASMGEEVSDHGEETELDPGSAAASDDPVASVGENR
;
A
#
# COMPACT_ATOMS: atom_id res chain seq x y z
N MET A 1 -1.49 4.11 -38.78
CA MET A 1 -2.88 4.05 -38.28
C MET A 1 -2.82 3.79 -36.79
N THR A 2 -3.04 4.83 -35.99
CA THR A 2 -2.83 4.93 -34.54
C THR A 2 -4.09 4.58 -33.76
N THR A 3 -4.68 3.43 -34.01
CA THR A 3 -5.77 2.94 -33.15
C THR A 3 -5.15 2.01 -32.15
N MET A 4 -4.99 2.50 -30.91
CA MET A 4 -4.87 1.63 -29.75
C MET A 4 -5.92 0.53 -29.92
N SER A 5 -5.47 -0.73 -30.05
CA SER A 5 -6.40 -1.82 -30.31
C SER A 5 -7.44 -1.82 -29.20
N LEU A 6 -8.72 -1.81 -29.56
CA LEU A 6 -9.83 -1.85 -28.60
C LEU A 6 -9.66 -3.02 -27.64
N ALA A 7 -9.11 -4.14 -28.14
CA ALA A 7 -8.74 -5.29 -27.33
C ALA A 7 -7.68 -4.96 -26.27
N MET A 8 -6.61 -4.24 -26.63
CA MET A 8 -5.56 -3.85 -25.68
C MET A 8 -6.08 -2.90 -24.60
N ALA A 9 -6.90 -1.92 -25.00
CA ALA A 9 -7.56 -1.02 -24.06
C ALA A 9 -8.49 -1.78 -23.10
N ALA A 10 -9.27 -2.74 -23.62
CA ALA A 10 -10.14 -3.59 -22.81
C ALA A 10 -9.34 -4.48 -21.84
N VAL A 11 -8.23 -5.09 -22.29
CA VAL A 11 -7.35 -5.90 -21.44
C VAL A 11 -6.81 -5.05 -20.28
N VAL A 12 -6.28 -3.86 -20.56
CA VAL A 12 -5.78 -2.95 -19.51
C VAL A 12 -6.89 -2.57 -18.53
N ALA A 13 -8.07 -2.20 -19.03
CA ALA A 13 -9.21 -1.84 -18.17
C ALA A 13 -9.65 -3.00 -17.26
N VAL A 14 -9.66 -4.23 -17.79
CA VAL A 14 -9.98 -5.43 -17.02
C VAL A 14 -8.90 -5.72 -15.97
N LEU A 15 -7.62 -5.65 -16.33
CA LEU A 15 -6.52 -5.87 -15.38
C LEU A 15 -6.57 -4.88 -14.22
N TYR A 16 -6.79 -3.59 -14.51
CA TYR A 16 -6.93 -2.58 -13.45
C TYR A 16 -8.19 -2.80 -12.61
N SER A 17 -9.32 -3.14 -13.23
CA SER A 17 -10.57 -3.42 -12.49
C SER A 17 -10.41 -4.61 -11.56
N VAL A 18 -9.83 -5.72 -12.05
CA VAL A 18 -9.57 -6.92 -11.24
C VAL A 18 -8.53 -6.62 -10.16
N GLY A 19 -7.46 -5.92 -10.50
CA GLY A 19 -6.40 -5.55 -9.56
C GLY A 19 -6.93 -4.71 -8.40
N PHE A 20 -7.69 -3.65 -8.69
CA PHE A 20 -8.33 -2.84 -7.65
C PHE A 20 -9.37 -3.63 -6.87
N TYR A 21 -10.21 -4.44 -7.52
CA TYR A 21 -11.17 -5.31 -6.83
C TYR A 21 -10.48 -6.21 -5.81
N LEU A 22 -9.35 -6.83 -6.18
CA LEU A 22 -8.55 -7.68 -5.29
C LEU A 22 -7.91 -6.90 -4.14
N LEU A 23 -7.45 -5.66 -4.37
CA LEU A 23 -6.93 -4.79 -3.31
C LEU A 23 -7.97 -4.42 -2.26
N LEU A 24 -9.25 -4.34 -2.64
CA LEU A 24 -10.35 -4.02 -1.72
C LEU A 24 -10.78 -5.23 -0.86
N GLN A 25 -10.19 -6.41 -1.06
CA GLN A 25 -10.56 -7.60 -0.30
C GLN A 25 -9.86 -7.66 1.07
N ARG A 26 -10.47 -8.40 2.01
CA ARG A 26 -9.97 -8.53 3.38
C ARG A 26 -8.81 -9.51 3.56
N SER A 27 -8.64 -10.49 2.66
CA SER A 27 -7.53 -11.45 2.78
C SER A 27 -6.27 -10.88 2.15
N LEU A 28 -5.17 -10.98 2.90
CA LEU A 28 -3.87 -10.46 2.50
C LEU A 28 -3.32 -11.17 1.27
N MET A 29 -3.62 -12.47 1.08
CA MET A 29 -3.29 -13.18 -0.17
C MET A 29 -4.03 -12.61 -1.38
N ARG A 30 -5.29 -12.17 -1.21
CA ARG A 30 -6.04 -11.51 -2.29
C ARG A 30 -5.45 -10.13 -2.62
N VAL A 31 -5.08 -9.36 -1.59
CA VAL A 31 -4.38 -8.08 -1.77
C VAL A 31 -3.05 -8.27 -2.51
N LEU A 32 -2.27 -9.28 -2.13
CA LEU A 32 -1.01 -9.64 -2.80
C LEU A 32 -1.24 -9.94 -4.29
N LEU A 33 -2.22 -10.79 -4.62
CA LEU A 33 -2.58 -11.07 -6.01
C LEU A 33 -3.03 -9.80 -6.74
N GLY A 34 -3.74 -8.89 -6.06
CA GLY A 34 -4.11 -7.58 -6.59
C GLY A 34 -2.89 -6.75 -6.99
N VAL A 35 -1.86 -6.66 -6.14
CA VAL A 35 -0.60 -5.97 -6.44
C VAL A 35 0.10 -6.58 -7.66
N VAL A 36 0.15 -7.92 -7.76
CA VAL A 36 0.74 -8.62 -8.91
C VAL A 36 0.00 -8.29 -10.21
N VAL A 37 -1.33 -8.38 -10.20
CA VAL A 37 -2.17 -8.08 -11.37
C VAL A 37 -2.02 -6.61 -11.80
N LEU A 38 -2.01 -5.67 -10.84
CA LEU A 38 -1.79 -4.25 -11.13
C LEU A 38 -0.38 -4.00 -11.70
N GLY A 39 0.65 -4.69 -11.19
CA GLY A 39 1.99 -4.63 -11.74
C GLY A 39 2.04 -5.08 -13.21
N HIS A 40 1.35 -6.16 -13.57
CA HIS A 40 1.22 -6.56 -14.98
C HIS A 40 0.47 -5.51 -15.82
N GLY A 41 -0.61 -4.92 -15.28
CA GLY A 41 -1.35 -3.85 -15.94
C GLY A 41 -0.51 -2.60 -16.20
N ALA A 42 0.31 -2.19 -15.22
CA ALA A 42 1.23 -1.06 -15.35
C ALA A 42 2.31 -1.31 -16.41
N ASN A 43 2.86 -2.52 -16.46
CA ASN A 43 3.83 -2.90 -17.49
C ASN A 43 3.23 -2.85 -18.90
N LEU A 44 1.98 -3.33 -19.07
CA LEU A 44 1.29 -3.23 -20.35
C LEU A 44 0.99 -1.77 -20.74
N LEU A 45 0.62 -0.92 -19.79
CA LEU A 45 0.42 0.52 -20.04
C LEU A 45 1.71 1.20 -20.50
N LEU A 46 2.85 0.91 -19.87
CA LEU A 46 4.15 1.43 -20.30
C LEU A 46 4.48 0.98 -21.72
N GLN A 47 4.27 -0.30 -22.03
CA GLN A 47 4.51 -0.81 -23.38
C GLN A 47 3.62 -0.13 -24.43
N LEU A 48 2.38 0.18 -24.06
CA LEU A 48 1.43 0.87 -24.94
C LEU A 48 1.80 2.34 -25.14
N ALA A 49 2.37 3.00 -24.13
CA ALA A 49 2.92 4.35 -24.22
C ALA A 49 4.13 4.42 -25.16
N GLY A 50 4.91 3.33 -25.30
CA GLY A 50 6.05 3.24 -26.22
C GLY A 50 5.70 3.12 -27.70
N GLY A 51 4.41 3.14 -28.05
CA GLY A 51 3.97 3.24 -29.44
C GLY A 51 3.90 1.90 -30.18
N PRO A 52 3.80 1.94 -31.52
CA PRO A 52 3.61 0.76 -32.36
C PRO A 52 4.76 -0.25 -32.24
N PRO A 53 4.51 -1.54 -32.57
CA PRO A 53 5.57 -2.54 -32.69
C PRO A 53 6.67 -2.06 -33.64
N ALA A 54 7.90 -2.13 -33.15
CA ALA A 54 9.09 -1.65 -33.84
C ALA A 54 10.27 -2.61 -33.55
N ARG A 55 11.41 -2.37 -34.21
CA ARG A 55 12.60 -3.21 -34.06
C ARG A 55 13.16 -3.11 -32.62
N PRO A 56 13.76 -4.18 -32.07
CA PRO A 56 14.32 -4.13 -30.72
C PRO A 56 15.39 -3.02 -30.54
N PRO A 57 15.45 -2.43 -29.33
CA PRO A 57 16.51 -1.68 -28.66
C PRO A 57 17.99 -1.67 -29.02
N ILE A 58 18.44 -2.41 -30.03
CA ILE A 58 19.78 -2.97 -30.06
C ILE A 58 20.56 -2.39 -31.23
N LEU A 59 21.74 -1.84 -30.94
CA LEU A 59 22.66 -1.31 -31.94
C LEU A 59 23.31 -2.48 -32.70
N ASP A 60 22.79 -2.79 -33.88
CA ASP A 60 23.23 -3.89 -34.75
C ASP A 60 23.92 -3.40 -36.04
N GLY A 61 24.30 -2.12 -36.10
CA GLY A 61 24.94 -1.50 -37.27
C GLY A 61 23.97 -1.10 -38.38
N ASN A 62 22.68 -1.41 -38.26
CA ASN A 62 21.65 -1.15 -39.27
C ASN A 62 20.90 0.20 -39.07
N GLY A 63 21.52 1.15 -38.34
CA GLY A 63 20.93 2.44 -37.99
C GLY A 63 19.89 2.38 -36.86
N THR A 64 19.41 3.55 -36.42
CA THR A 64 18.39 3.67 -35.34
C THR A 64 16.96 3.79 -35.87
N GLU A 65 16.78 3.80 -37.20
CA GLU A 65 15.47 3.97 -37.82
C GLU A 65 14.58 2.74 -37.60
N GLY A 66 13.34 3.00 -37.17
CA GLY A 66 12.35 1.96 -36.92
C GLY A 66 12.57 1.14 -35.65
N MET A 67 13.41 1.61 -34.71
CA MET A 67 13.61 1.01 -33.40
C MET A 67 12.50 1.44 -32.42
N ALA A 68 12.10 0.54 -31.52
CA ALA A 68 11.15 0.85 -30.45
C ALA A 68 11.77 1.83 -29.45
N ASP A 69 10.94 2.64 -28.80
CA ASP A 69 11.40 3.58 -27.78
C ASP A 69 12.02 2.80 -26.58
N PRO A 70 13.32 2.99 -26.28
CA PRO A 70 13.98 2.32 -25.17
C PRO A 70 13.52 2.82 -23.79
N LEU A 71 12.94 4.02 -23.70
CA LEU A 71 12.60 4.64 -22.42
C LEU A 71 11.49 3.85 -21.71
N PRO A 72 10.32 3.57 -22.33
CA PRO A 72 9.28 2.77 -21.68
C PRO A 72 9.74 1.34 -21.32
N GLN A 73 10.67 0.76 -22.08
CA GLN A 73 11.23 -0.57 -21.79
C GLN A 73 12.09 -0.57 -20.52
N ALA A 74 12.95 0.43 -20.35
CA ALA A 74 13.75 0.59 -19.13
C ALA A 74 12.85 0.85 -17.90
N LEU A 75 11.80 1.66 -18.06
CA LEU A 75 10.81 1.87 -17.00
C LEU A 75 10.04 0.59 -16.66
N ALA A 76 9.68 -0.23 -17.66
CA ALA A 76 9.00 -1.51 -17.42
C ALA A 76 9.89 -2.47 -16.63
N LEU A 77 11.18 -2.59 -16.98
CA LEU A 77 12.13 -3.41 -16.19
C LEU A 77 12.20 -2.96 -14.73
N THR A 78 12.23 -1.66 -14.50
CA THR A 78 12.23 -1.08 -13.15
C THR A 78 10.92 -1.38 -12.40
N ALA A 79 9.78 -1.25 -13.09
CA ALA A 79 8.47 -1.57 -12.53
C ALA A 79 8.35 -3.05 -12.14
N VAL A 80 8.89 -3.97 -12.95
CA VAL A 80 8.92 -5.41 -12.62
C VAL A 80 9.71 -5.66 -11.34
N VAL A 81 10.89 -5.04 -11.18
CA VAL A 81 11.72 -5.23 -9.98
C VAL A 81 11.03 -4.68 -8.73
N ILE A 82 10.42 -3.50 -8.81
CA ILE A 82 9.65 -2.91 -7.70
C ILE A 82 8.47 -3.82 -7.34
N THR A 83 7.72 -4.30 -8.34
CA THR A 83 6.60 -5.22 -8.12
C THR A 83 7.05 -6.52 -7.46
N PHE A 84 8.17 -7.09 -7.90
CA PHE A 84 8.74 -8.29 -7.29
C PHE A 84 9.17 -8.07 -5.84
N ALA A 85 9.83 -6.94 -5.55
CA ALA A 85 10.23 -6.57 -4.19
C ALA A 85 9.01 -6.39 -3.28
N MET A 86 8.00 -5.63 -3.72
CA MET A 86 6.74 -5.45 -2.98
C MET A 86 6.02 -6.78 -2.77
N THR A 87 5.93 -7.63 -3.80
CA THR A 87 5.26 -8.93 -3.72
C THR A 87 5.97 -9.83 -2.72
N THR A 88 7.31 -9.91 -2.76
CA THR A 88 8.09 -10.72 -1.82
C THR A 88 7.96 -10.20 -0.39
N TYR A 89 7.97 -8.88 -0.21
CA TYR A 89 7.78 -8.26 1.09
C TYR A 89 6.39 -8.54 1.67
N LEU A 90 5.33 -8.33 0.87
CA LEU A 90 3.96 -8.64 1.26
C LEU A 90 3.76 -10.13 1.51
N LEU A 91 4.40 -11.00 0.73
CA LEU A 91 4.37 -12.45 0.95
C LEU A 91 5.02 -12.82 2.29
N ALA A 92 6.16 -12.22 2.61
CA ALA A 92 6.83 -12.42 3.90
C ALA A 92 5.96 -11.94 5.07
N LEU A 93 5.29 -10.79 4.94
CA LEU A 93 4.32 -10.32 5.93
C LEU A 93 3.10 -11.24 6.04
N GLY A 94 2.57 -11.72 4.92
CA GLY A 94 1.45 -12.66 4.89
C GLY A 94 1.79 -13.98 5.54
N TYR A 95 2.97 -14.52 5.24
CA TYR A 95 3.50 -15.69 5.91
C TYR A 95 3.64 -15.45 7.42
N ARG A 96 4.23 -14.32 7.83
CA ARG A 96 4.38 -13.96 9.24
C ARG A 96 3.02 -13.82 9.95
N SER A 97 2.03 -13.20 9.32
CA SER A 97 0.66 -13.08 9.84
C SER A 97 0.03 -14.44 10.03
N TRP A 98 0.16 -15.34 9.05
CA TRP A 98 -0.37 -16.70 9.14
C TRP A 98 0.26 -17.49 10.29
N VAL A 99 1.58 -17.37 10.49
CA VAL A 99 2.29 -18.01 11.62
C VAL A 99 1.83 -17.46 12.98
N LEU A 100 1.54 -16.15 13.08
CA LEU A 100 1.18 -15.50 14.35
C LEU A 100 -0.30 -15.64 14.71
N VAL A 101 -1.20 -15.49 13.73
CA VAL A 101 -2.65 -15.36 13.93
C VAL A 101 -3.41 -16.60 13.44
N GLY A 102 -2.79 -17.43 12.59
CA GLY A 102 -3.41 -18.62 12.00
C GLY A 102 -4.27 -18.35 10.75
N HIS A 103 -4.51 -17.08 10.40
CA HIS A 103 -5.21 -16.65 9.20
C HIS A 103 -4.61 -15.38 8.61
N ASP A 104 -4.92 -15.10 7.34
CA ASP A 104 -4.42 -13.94 6.58
C ASP A 104 -5.49 -12.85 6.38
N GLU A 105 -6.64 -12.94 7.06
CA GLU A 105 -7.69 -11.93 7.02
C GLU A 105 -7.38 -10.73 7.93
N VAL A 106 -7.56 -9.53 7.38
CA VAL A 106 -7.53 -8.26 8.12
C VAL A 106 -8.78 -8.16 8.99
N GLN A 107 -8.57 -8.04 10.30
CA GLN A 107 -9.64 -8.01 11.29
C GLN A 107 -10.23 -6.60 11.46
N ASP A 108 -11.54 -6.54 11.76
CA ASP A 108 -12.16 -5.30 12.23
C ASP A 108 -11.80 -5.07 13.69
N ASP A 109 -11.40 -3.85 14.05
CA ASP A 109 -11.14 -3.52 15.45
C ASP A 109 -12.45 -3.53 16.26
N LEU A 110 -12.42 -4.19 17.43
CA LEU A 110 -13.53 -4.22 18.37
C LEU A 110 -13.74 -2.84 19.04
N GLU A 111 -12.67 -2.07 19.21
CA GLU A 111 -12.70 -0.69 19.72
C GLU A 111 -13.52 0.20 18.78
N ASP A 112 -13.31 0.08 17.47
CA ASP A 112 -14.05 0.84 16.45
C ASP A 112 -15.55 0.59 16.51
N ARG A 113 -15.96 -0.68 16.70
CA ARG A 113 -17.39 -1.03 16.86
C ARG A 113 -17.97 -0.44 18.15
N ARG A 114 -17.19 -0.36 19.23
CA ARG A 114 -17.62 0.24 20.50
C ARG A 114 -17.77 1.75 20.39
N ILE A 115 -16.83 2.43 19.73
CA ILE A 115 -16.89 3.89 19.49
C ILE A 115 -18.07 4.23 18.59
N ALA A 116 -18.29 3.49 17.49
CA ALA A 116 -19.45 3.68 16.61
C ALA A 116 -20.79 3.50 17.35
N ARG A 117 -20.88 2.51 18.23
CA ARG A 117 -22.06 2.30 19.09
C ARG A 117 -22.24 3.43 20.12
N ARG A 118 -21.17 3.93 20.75
CA ARG A 118 -21.27 5.09 21.65
C ARG A 118 -21.72 6.36 20.93
N ARG A 119 -21.18 6.63 19.72
CA ARG A 119 -21.59 7.78 18.91
C ARG A 119 -23.08 7.74 18.54
N THR A 120 -23.57 6.57 18.10
CA THR A 120 -25.00 6.41 17.76
C THR A 120 -25.92 6.55 18.97
N VAL A 121 -25.58 5.97 20.11
CA VAL A 121 -26.34 6.15 21.37
C VAL A 121 -26.32 7.61 21.82
N ARG A 122 -25.15 8.27 21.81
CA ARG A 122 -25.02 9.67 22.20
C ARG A 122 -25.80 10.62 21.28
N ALA A 123 -25.77 10.38 19.97
CA ALA A 123 -26.58 11.11 18.99
C ALA A 123 -28.08 10.94 19.24
N SER A 124 -28.54 9.74 19.61
CA SER A 124 -29.94 9.50 19.96
C SER A 124 -30.39 10.21 21.25
N MET A 125 -29.44 10.55 22.13
CA MET A 125 -29.67 11.31 23.36
C MET A 125 -29.62 12.83 23.16
N GLY A 126 -29.39 13.33 21.94
CA GLY A 126 -29.46 14.77 21.61
C GLY A 126 -28.33 15.62 22.20
N GLU A 127 -27.25 15.00 22.65
CA GLU A 127 -26.14 15.68 23.33
C GLU A 127 -25.01 15.98 22.32
N GLU A 128 -25.13 17.11 21.63
CA GLU A 128 -24.07 17.65 20.76
C GLU A 128 -22.90 18.13 21.65
N VAL A 129 -21.77 17.41 21.59
CA VAL A 129 -20.53 17.89 22.19
C VAL A 129 -19.76 18.66 21.13
N SER A 130 -19.58 19.95 21.37
CA SER A 130 -18.58 20.78 20.70
C SER A 130 -17.18 20.24 21.04
N ASP A 131 -16.63 19.43 20.14
CA ASP A 131 -15.28 18.90 20.24
C ASP A 131 -14.28 20.02 19.90
N HIS A 132 -13.74 20.67 20.94
CA HIS A 132 -12.49 21.43 20.83
C HIS A 132 -11.38 20.50 21.27
N GLY A 133 -10.68 19.92 20.30
CA GLY A 133 -9.52 19.06 20.54
C GLY A 133 -8.41 19.83 21.25
N GLU A 134 -8.11 19.45 22.47
CA GLU A 134 -6.80 19.71 23.08
C GLU A 134 -5.80 18.75 22.44
N GLU A 135 -5.07 19.25 21.45
CA GLU A 135 -3.77 18.70 21.07
C GLU A 135 -2.85 18.87 22.28
N THR A 136 -2.55 17.78 22.98
CA THR A 136 -1.53 17.81 24.04
C THR A 136 -0.17 18.00 23.38
N GLU A 137 0.27 19.26 23.31
CA GLU A 137 1.61 19.66 22.94
C GLU A 137 2.59 19.01 23.93
N LEU A 138 3.35 18.02 23.44
CA LEU A 138 4.43 17.39 24.20
C LEU A 138 5.55 18.44 24.37
N ASP A 139 5.57 19.12 25.52
CA ASP A 139 6.66 20.03 25.93
C ASP A 139 7.97 19.24 26.08
N PRO A 140 9.01 19.49 25.26
CA PRO A 140 10.30 18.80 25.37
C PRO A 140 11.16 19.32 26.54
N GLY A 141 10.65 20.20 27.40
CA GLY A 141 11.40 20.90 28.44
C GLY A 141 11.57 20.22 29.81
N SER A 142 10.91 19.10 30.11
CA SER A 142 10.89 18.57 31.49
C SER A 142 12.07 17.64 31.88
N ALA A 143 13.08 17.45 31.02
CA ALA A 143 14.19 16.52 31.27
C ALA A 143 15.32 17.08 32.17
N ALA A 144 15.14 18.23 32.82
CA ALA A 144 16.16 18.79 33.70
C ALA A 144 15.53 19.40 34.96
N ALA A 145 15.56 18.61 36.05
CA ALA A 145 15.76 19.03 37.44
C ALA A 145 14.83 18.26 38.41
N SER A 146 15.37 17.20 39.00
CA SER A 146 15.34 17.00 40.45
C SER A 146 16.07 15.70 40.77
N ASP A 147 17.38 15.79 40.91
CA ASP A 147 18.09 14.96 41.88
C ASP A 147 17.55 15.35 43.26
N ASP A 148 16.95 14.41 43.99
CA ASP A 148 17.21 14.30 45.42
C ASP A 148 16.89 12.89 45.94
N PRO A 149 17.70 12.36 46.88
CA PRO A 149 17.73 10.94 47.23
C PRO A 149 16.60 10.53 48.18
N VAL A 150 16.11 9.30 47.95
CA VAL A 150 15.08 8.62 48.73
C VAL A 150 15.50 8.50 50.21
N ALA A 151 14.73 9.15 51.08
CA ALA A 151 14.80 8.99 52.52
C ALA A 151 14.47 7.54 52.93
N SER A 152 15.39 6.90 53.64
CA SER A 152 15.20 5.59 54.27
C SER A 152 14.31 5.70 55.50
N VAL A 153 13.14 5.05 55.44
CA VAL A 153 12.33 4.61 56.58
C VAL A 153 12.13 3.11 56.33
N GLY A 154 12.45 2.15 57.18
CA GLY A 154 13.00 2.06 58.53
C GLY A 154 12.85 0.58 58.93
N GLU A 155 13.72 -0.01 59.75
CA GLU A 155 13.45 -1.34 60.30
C GLU A 155 14.07 -1.54 61.69
N ASN A 156 13.17 -1.52 62.68
CA ASN A 156 13.12 -2.25 63.96
C ASN A 156 14.36 -2.94 64.57
N ARG A 157 14.46 -2.68 65.89
CA ARG A 157 15.03 -3.45 67.02
C ARG A 157 16.50 -3.33 67.36
#